data_AF-Q9PS75-F1
#
_entry.id   AF-Q9PS75-F1
#
_cell.length_a   1.000
_cell.length_b   1.000
_cell.length_c   1.000
_cell.angle_alpha   90.00
_cell.angle_beta   90.00
_cell.angle_gamma   90.00
#
_symmetry.space_group_name_H-M   'P 1'
#
loop_
_entity.id
_entity.type
_entity.pdbx_description
1 polymer ?
#
loop_
_entity_poly.entity_id
_entity_poly.type
_entity_poly.pdbx_seq_one_letter_code
_entity_poly.pdbx_strand_id
1 'polypeptide(L)'
;LDNPDERALTMGDLISFAWQISRGMQYLAEMKLVHRDLAARNVLVAEGRKMKISDFGLSRDVYEEDSYVKRSKGRIPVKWMAIESLFDHIYTTQSDVWSFGVLLWEIVTLGGNPYPGIAPERLFNLLKTGYRMERPENCSEEMYNLMLRCWKQEPDKRPTFAEISKELEKMMVKSRDYLDLAASTPSDSLLYDDGLSEEETPLVDCNNAPLPRTLPSTWIENKLYG
;
A
#
# COMPACT_ATOMS: atom_id res chain seq x y z
N LEU A 1 -1.92 20.94 -15.69
CA LEU A 1 -1.46 19.63 -16.23
C LEU A 1 -1.99 19.53 -17.65
N ASP A 2 -1.12 19.84 -18.60
CA ASP A 2 -1.43 20.04 -20.03
C ASP A 2 -1.30 18.75 -20.86
N ASN A 3 -0.85 17.64 -20.23
CA ASN A 3 -0.79 16.32 -20.85
C ASN A 3 -1.85 15.38 -20.24
N PRO A 4 -2.75 14.76 -21.04
CA PRO A 4 -3.77 13.84 -20.53
C PRO A 4 -3.21 12.59 -19.83
N ASP A 5 -2.02 12.09 -20.23
CA ASP A 5 -1.39 10.94 -19.58
C ASP A 5 -0.85 11.25 -18.17
N GLU A 6 -0.53 12.52 -17.87
CA GLU A 6 -0.15 12.96 -16.51
C GLU A 6 -1.36 13.05 -15.56
N ARG A 7 -2.59 12.88 -16.07
CA ARG A 7 -3.81 12.93 -15.24
C ARG A 7 -4.20 11.59 -14.66
N ALA A 8 -3.71 10.49 -15.21
CA ALA A 8 -4.00 9.16 -14.70
C ALA A 8 -3.23 8.92 -13.38
N LEU A 9 -3.95 8.49 -12.34
CA LEU A 9 -3.32 8.14 -11.06
C LEU A 9 -2.92 6.67 -11.08
N THR A 10 -1.64 6.41 -10.80
CA THR A 10 -1.13 5.06 -10.58
C THR A 10 -1.26 4.67 -9.11
N MET A 11 -1.17 3.38 -8.81
CA MET A 11 -1.09 2.92 -7.41
C MET A 11 0.10 3.54 -6.67
N GLY A 12 1.23 3.73 -7.35
CA GLY A 12 2.40 4.42 -6.80
C GLY A 12 2.11 5.86 -6.38
N ASP A 13 1.27 6.58 -7.14
CA ASP A 13 0.83 7.92 -6.77
C ASP A 13 -0.06 7.90 -5.52
N LEU A 14 -1.00 6.95 -5.43
CA LEU A 14 -1.89 6.80 -4.27
C LEU A 14 -1.11 6.49 -2.99
N ILE A 15 -0.14 5.58 -3.06
CA ILE A 15 0.76 5.28 -1.93
C ILE A 15 1.59 6.52 -1.58
N SER A 16 2.08 7.27 -2.58
CA SER A 16 2.79 8.53 -2.34
C SER A 16 1.93 9.57 -1.63
N PHE A 17 0.65 9.69 -1.99
CA PHE A 17 -0.28 10.61 -1.32
C PHE A 17 -0.48 10.21 0.15
N ALA A 18 -0.77 8.93 0.40
CA ALA A 18 -0.90 8.39 1.74
C ALA A 18 0.35 8.65 2.59
N TRP A 19 1.53 8.42 2.03
CA TRP A 19 2.81 8.65 2.71
C TRP A 19 3.05 10.14 3.03
N GLN A 20 2.74 11.05 2.10
CA GLN A 20 2.85 12.49 2.36
C GLN A 20 1.93 12.93 3.49
N ILE A 21 0.70 12.41 3.53
CA ILE A 21 -0.28 12.74 4.58
C ILE A 21 0.15 12.13 5.91
N SER A 22 0.65 10.88 5.94
CA SER A 22 1.13 10.26 7.18
C SER A 22 2.30 11.03 7.79
N ARG A 23 3.21 11.57 6.96
CA ARG A 23 4.31 12.45 7.40
C ARG A 23 3.79 13.77 7.98
N GLY A 24 2.77 14.36 7.38
CA GLY A 24 2.12 15.56 7.93
C GLY A 24 1.45 15.28 9.28
N MET A 25 0.73 14.16 9.40
CA MET A 25 0.09 13.76 10.66
C MET A 25 1.10 13.36 11.73
N GLN A 26 2.24 12.76 11.36
CA GLN A 26 3.36 12.52 12.27
C GLN A 26 3.85 13.85 12.87
N TYR A 27 4.05 14.87 12.04
CA TYR A 27 4.45 16.19 12.52
C TYR A 27 3.42 16.79 13.48
N LEU A 28 2.11 16.70 13.18
CA LEU A 28 1.06 17.17 14.08
C LEU A 28 1.08 16.42 15.43
N ALA A 29 1.28 15.10 15.40
CA ALA A 29 1.40 14.30 16.61
C ALA A 29 2.62 14.70 17.47
N GLU A 30 3.77 14.98 16.85
CA GLU A 30 4.98 15.48 17.52
C GLU A 30 4.74 16.86 18.16
N MET A 31 3.94 17.70 17.49
CA MET A 31 3.46 18.98 18.01
C MET A 31 2.32 18.84 19.03
N LYS A 32 1.92 17.61 19.38
CA LYS A 32 0.81 17.30 20.30
C LYS A 32 -0.52 17.94 19.87
N LEU A 33 -0.76 17.99 18.55
CA LEU A 33 -1.99 18.45 17.95
C LEU A 33 -2.82 17.26 17.45
N VAL A 34 -4.10 17.23 17.86
CA VAL A 34 -5.10 16.28 17.34
C VAL A 34 -5.94 17.00 16.28
N HIS A 35 -6.01 16.42 15.08
CA HIS A 35 -6.70 17.02 13.92
C HIS A 35 -8.23 16.93 14.05
N ARG A 36 -8.75 15.76 14.45
CA ARG A 36 -10.18 15.44 14.71
C ARG A 36 -11.12 15.40 13.50
N ASP A 37 -10.70 15.93 12.35
CA ASP A 37 -11.46 15.87 11.09
C ASP A 37 -10.58 15.49 9.89
N LEU A 38 -9.75 14.45 10.06
CA LEU A 38 -8.89 13.97 8.97
C LEU A 38 -9.72 13.16 7.97
N ALA A 39 -9.84 13.66 6.74
CA ALA A 39 -10.61 13.07 5.65
C ALA A 39 -10.10 13.59 4.30
N ALA A 40 -10.43 12.92 3.19
CA ALA A 40 -9.94 13.31 1.87
C ALA A 40 -10.34 14.75 1.49
N ARG A 41 -11.56 15.16 1.85
CA ARG A 41 -12.07 16.54 1.67
C ARG A 41 -11.22 17.63 2.36
N ASN A 42 -10.45 17.26 3.37
CA ASN A 42 -9.62 18.16 4.18
C ASN A 42 -8.12 18.02 3.83
N VAL A 43 -7.80 17.35 2.73
CA VAL A 43 -6.45 17.30 2.16
C VAL A 43 -6.44 18.03 0.82
N LEU A 44 -5.59 19.05 0.70
CA LEU A 44 -5.41 19.82 -0.51
C LEU A 44 -4.30 19.21 -1.38
N VAL A 45 -4.51 19.24 -2.69
CA VAL A 45 -3.50 18.87 -3.69
C VAL A 45 -2.87 20.16 -4.23
N ALA A 46 -1.64 20.45 -3.79
CA ALA A 46 -0.86 21.59 -4.26
C ALA A 46 -0.08 21.24 -5.55
N GLU A 47 0.59 22.25 -6.11
CA GLU A 47 1.47 22.11 -7.27
C GLU A 47 2.47 20.94 -7.10
N GLY A 48 2.70 20.18 -8.17
CA GLY A 48 3.54 18.98 -8.13
C GLY A 48 2.92 17.80 -7.37
N ARG A 49 1.58 17.73 -7.28
CA ARG A 49 0.81 16.68 -6.58
C ARG A 49 1.26 16.51 -5.12
N LYS A 50 1.46 17.63 -4.43
CA LYS A 50 1.87 17.66 -3.02
C LYS A 50 0.67 17.70 -2.11
N MET A 51 0.55 16.73 -1.20
CA MET A 51 -0.56 16.67 -0.26
C MET A 51 -0.34 17.65 0.89
N LYS A 52 -1.36 18.42 1.24
CA LYS A 52 -1.35 19.39 2.35
C LYS A 52 -2.58 19.17 3.23
N ILE A 53 -2.36 18.82 4.49
CA ILE A 53 -3.44 18.71 5.49
C ILE A 53 -3.98 20.11 5.74
N SER A 54 -5.31 20.24 5.82
CA SER A 54 -6.02 21.50 5.96
C SER A 54 -7.24 21.34 6.87
N ASP A 55 -7.96 22.44 7.11
CA ASP A 55 -9.14 22.50 7.98
C ASP A 55 -8.88 22.10 9.44
N PHE A 56 -8.05 22.91 10.10
CA PHE A 56 -7.77 22.80 11.53
C PHE A 56 -8.89 23.39 12.42
N GLY A 57 -10.07 23.67 11.87
CA GLY A 57 -11.18 24.33 12.59
C GLY A 57 -11.71 23.52 13.78
N LEU A 58 -11.40 22.22 13.82
CA LEU A 58 -11.74 21.31 14.92
C LEU A 58 -10.52 20.85 15.74
N SER A 59 -9.30 21.24 15.35
CA SER A 59 -8.06 20.75 15.97
C SER A 59 -7.80 21.30 17.36
N ARG A 60 -7.08 20.53 18.20
CA ARG A 60 -6.82 20.86 19.62
C ARG A 60 -5.44 20.36 20.08
N ASP A 61 -4.88 21.04 21.09
CA ASP A 61 -3.72 20.54 21.85
C ASP A 61 -4.18 19.41 22.79
N VAL A 62 -3.35 18.38 22.95
CA VAL A 62 -3.61 17.22 23.84
C VAL A 62 -3.69 17.62 25.32
N TYR A 63 -3.20 18.80 25.72
CA TYR A 63 -3.23 19.26 27.12
C TYR A 63 -4.42 20.13 27.53
N GLU A 64 -5.30 20.54 26.60
CA GLU A 64 -6.52 21.28 26.96
C GLU A 64 -7.55 20.29 27.58
N GLU A 65 -7.85 20.43 28.87
CA GLU A 65 -8.80 19.58 29.62
C GLU A 65 -10.18 19.44 28.95
N ASP A 66 -10.67 18.19 28.94
CA ASP A 66 -11.87 17.63 28.32
C ASP A 66 -13.21 18.29 28.70
N SER A 67 -13.49 19.50 28.23
CA SER A 67 -14.85 20.05 28.35
C SER A 67 -15.30 20.92 27.19
N TYR A 68 -15.10 20.46 25.95
CA TYR A 68 -15.85 21.02 24.81
C TYR A 68 -17.05 20.15 24.44
N VAL A 69 -18.21 20.48 25.02
CA VAL A 69 -19.50 20.16 24.40
C VAL A 69 -19.65 21.05 23.17
N LYS A 70 -19.61 20.47 21.97
CA LYS A 70 -19.84 21.20 20.71
C LYS A 70 -21.22 21.85 20.74
N ARG A 71 -21.27 23.15 21.02
CA ARG A 71 -22.50 23.97 20.99
C ARG A 71 -22.93 24.38 19.57
N SER A 72 -22.13 24.07 18.54
CA SER A 72 -22.42 24.44 17.16
C SER A 72 -23.07 23.29 16.37
N LYS A 73 -24.14 23.61 15.62
CA LYS A 73 -24.89 22.71 14.71
C LYS A 73 -24.09 22.23 13.48
N GLY A 74 -22.76 22.20 13.54
CA GLY A 74 -21.91 21.72 12.45
C GLY A 74 -21.98 20.20 12.36
N ARG A 75 -22.23 19.66 11.15
CA ARG A 75 -22.25 18.22 10.87
C ARG A 75 -20.98 17.55 11.41
N ILE A 76 -21.14 16.53 12.24
CA ILE A 76 -20.04 15.74 12.81
C ILE A 76 -19.65 14.67 11.78
N PRO A 77 -18.36 14.44 11.51
CA PRO A 77 -17.91 13.49 10.49
C PRO A 77 -17.97 12.03 10.99
N VAL A 78 -19.18 11.55 11.35
CA VAL A 78 -19.41 10.25 12.03
C VAL A 78 -18.69 9.07 11.37
N LYS A 79 -18.62 9.04 10.04
CA LYS A 79 -17.98 7.95 9.29
C LYS A 79 -16.45 7.92 9.37
N TRP A 80 -15.81 8.98 9.83
CA TRP A 80 -14.36 9.05 10.01
C TRP A 80 -13.94 8.87 11.47
N MET A 81 -14.87 9.00 12.41
CA MET A 81 -14.57 8.98 13.83
C MET A 81 -14.20 7.60 14.35
N ALA A 82 -13.24 7.57 15.27
CA ALA A 82 -12.91 6.38 16.03
C ALA A 82 -14.05 5.98 16.98
N ILE A 83 -14.10 4.70 17.35
CA ILE A 83 -15.19 4.16 18.17
C ILE A 83 -15.29 4.85 19.54
N GLU A 84 -14.15 5.16 20.16
CA GLU A 84 -14.06 5.91 21.42
C GLU A 84 -14.50 7.38 21.25
N SER A 85 -14.27 7.98 20.09
CA SER A 85 -14.72 9.35 19.80
C SER A 85 -16.24 9.41 19.57
N LEU A 86 -16.82 8.36 19.00
CA LEU A 86 -18.26 8.23 18.78
C LEU A 86 -19.03 8.06 20.09
N PHE A 87 -18.47 7.34 21.06
CA PHE A 87 -19.15 6.97 22.30
C PHE A 87 -18.78 7.88 23.48
N ASP A 88 -17.49 8.00 23.77
CA ASP A 88 -16.97 8.68 24.96
C ASP A 88 -16.50 10.11 24.65
N HIS A 89 -16.59 10.54 23.39
CA HIS A 89 -16.04 11.82 22.92
C HIS A 89 -14.55 12.01 23.21
N ILE A 90 -13.80 10.90 23.24
CA ILE A 90 -12.36 10.90 23.43
C ILE A 90 -11.67 11.16 22.09
N TYR A 91 -10.80 12.16 22.04
CA TYR A 91 -10.01 12.51 20.85
C TYR A 91 -8.53 12.49 21.18
N THR A 92 -7.78 11.67 20.45
CA THR A 92 -6.33 11.49 20.63
C THR A 92 -5.65 11.34 19.28
N THR A 93 -4.32 11.37 19.25
CA THR A 93 -3.55 10.98 18.05
C THR A 93 -3.98 9.61 17.51
N GLN A 94 -4.34 8.65 18.38
CA GLN A 94 -4.79 7.33 17.95
C GLN A 94 -6.20 7.35 17.34
N SER A 95 -7.04 8.32 17.69
CA SER A 95 -8.32 8.56 17.01
C SER A 95 -8.12 9.18 15.61
N ASP A 96 -7.07 10.00 15.43
CA ASP A 96 -6.66 10.46 14.10
C ASP A 96 -6.09 9.31 13.26
N VAL A 97 -5.39 8.35 13.85
CA VAL A 97 -4.94 7.13 13.16
C VAL A 97 -6.13 6.34 12.60
N TRP A 98 -7.23 6.23 13.35
CA TRP A 98 -8.46 5.62 12.83
C TRP A 98 -8.98 6.37 11.61
N SER A 99 -9.06 7.71 11.71
CA SER A 99 -9.50 8.59 10.63
C SER A 99 -8.58 8.46 9.41
N PHE A 100 -7.27 8.29 9.62
CA PHE A 100 -6.30 8.01 8.57
C PHE A 100 -6.57 6.67 7.87
N GLY A 101 -6.97 5.62 8.60
CA GLY A 101 -7.41 4.36 7.99
C GLY A 101 -8.62 4.55 7.06
N VAL A 102 -9.58 5.40 7.44
CA VAL A 102 -10.73 5.76 6.58
C VAL A 102 -10.26 6.57 5.36
N LEU A 103 -9.34 7.51 5.55
CA LEU A 103 -8.73 8.28 4.45
C LEU A 103 -7.96 7.38 3.46
N LEU A 104 -7.24 6.37 3.93
CA LEU A 104 -6.62 5.38 3.03
C LEU A 104 -7.68 4.71 2.17
N TRP A 105 -8.82 4.34 2.76
CA TRP A 105 -9.94 3.74 2.02
C TRP A 105 -10.50 4.71 0.97
N GLU A 106 -10.67 6.00 1.31
CA GLU A 106 -11.05 7.04 0.33
C GLU A 106 -10.02 7.14 -0.81
N ILE A 107 -8.72 7.14 -0.51
CA ILE A 107 -7.65 7.25 -1.51
C ILE A 107 -7.70 6.08 -2.49
N VAL A 108 -7.75 4.83 -2.01
CA VAL A 108 -7.74 3.64 -2.89
C VAL A 108 -9.03 3.44 -3.67
N THR A 109 -10.14 4.02 -3.20
CA THR A 109 -11.43 4.03 -3.91
C THR A 109 -11.62 5.28 -4.78
N LEU A 110 -10.58 6.12 -4.91
CA LEU A 110 -10.60 7.35 -5.70
C LEU A 110 -11.72 8.32 -5.27
N GLY A 111 -11.90 8.49 -3.96
CA GLY A 111 -12.91 9.36 -3.37
C GLY A 111 -14.25 8.68 -3.10
N GLY A 112 -14.25 7.35 -2.92
CA GLY A 112 -15.45 6.62 -2.52
C GLY A 112 -16.01 7.11 -1.18
N ASN A 113 -17.32 6.96 -1.00
CA ASN A 113 -17.97 7.29 0.26
C ASN A 113 -17.77 6.16 1.28
N PRO A 114 -17.12 6.40 2.44
CA PRO A 114 -16.91 5.36 3.45
C PRO A 114 -18.23 4.75 3.92
N TYR A 115 -18.21 3.46 4.24
CA TYR A 115 -19.38 2.70 4.70
C TYR A 115 -20.58 2.89 3.74
N PRO A 116 -20.46 2.50 2.46
CA PRO A 116 -21.51 2.71 1.47
C PRO A 116 -22.80 1.96 1.89
N GLY A 117 -23.95 2.63 1.74
CA GLY A 117 -25.25 2.08 2.14
C GLY A 117 -25.52 2.02 3.65
N ILE A 118 -24.54 2.32 4.50
CA ILE A 118 -24.71 2.34 5.96
C ILE A 118 -25.02 3.76 6.43
N ALA A 119 -26.17 3.90 7.09
CA ALA A 119 -26.59 5.15 7.73
C ALA A 119 -25.70 5.46 8.95
N PRO A 120 -25.28 6.72 9.18
CA PRO A 120 -24.40 7.11 10.30
C PRO A 120 -24.91 6.65 11.67
N GLU A 121 -26.23 6.66 11.88
CA GLU A 121 -26.89 6.28 13.14
C GLU A 121 -26.70 4.79 13.48
N ARG A 122 -26.49 3.95 12.46
CA ARG A 122 -26.27 2.50 12.63
C ARG A 122 -24.79 2.14 12.78
N LEU A 123 -23.88 3.04 12.40
CA LEU A 123 -22.46 2.73 12.28
C LEU A 123 -21.84 2.34 13.62
N PHE A 124 -22.16 3.05 14.71
CA PHE A 124 -21.62 2.74 16.03
C PHE A 124 -21.88 1.29 16.45
N ASN A 125 -23.12 0.82 16.29
CA ASN A 125 -23.50 -0.55 16.66
C ASN A 125 -22.75 -1.60 15.82
N LEU A 126 -22.55 -1.35 14.52
CA LEU A 126 -21.77 -2.24 13.66
C LEU A 126 -20.30 -2.28 14.08
N LEU A 127 -19.68 -1.12 14.30
CA LEU A 127 -18.27 -1.06 14.71
C LEU A 127 -18.03 -1.81 16.03
N LYS A 128 -18.99 -1.76 16.95
CA LYS A 128 -18.96 -2.46 18.25
C LYS A 128 -19.04 -3.98 18.12
N THR A 129 -19.64 -4.52 17.06
CA THR A 129 -19.62 -5.96 16.77
C THR A 129 -18.37 -6.41 16.01
N GLY A 130 -17.39 -5.51 15.83
CA GLY A 130 -16.14 -5.80 15.12
C GLY A 130 -16.22 -5.60 13.60
N TYR A 131 -17.35 -5.13 13.07
CA TYR A 131 -17.46 -4.86 11.63
C TYR A 131 -16.47 -3.77 11.19
N ARG A 132 -15.85 -3.95 10.01
CA ARG A 132 -15.01 -2.97 9.32
C ARG A 132 -15.36 -2.99 7.83
N MET A 133 -15.02 -1.92 7.10
CA MET A 133 -15.21 -1.88 5.65
C MET A 133 -14.43 -3.01 4.97
N GLU A 134 -15.01 -3.60 3.94
CA GLU A 134 -14.35 -4.62 3.13
C GLU A 134 -13.18 -4.05 2.32
N ARG A 135 -12.28 -4.94 1.88
CA ARG A 135 -11.14 -4.58 1.03
C ARG A 135 -11.66 -4.07 -0.32
N PRO A 136 -11.29 -2.85 -0.75
CA PRO A 136 -11.61 -2.36 -2.09
C PRO A 136 -10.96 -3.20 -3.20
N GLU A 137 -11.59 -3.26 -4.37
CA GLU A 137 -11.12 -4.07 -5.51
C GLU A 137 -9.67 -3.77 -5.92
N ASN A 138 -9.29 -2.49 -5.95
CA ASN A 138 -7.95 -2.04 -6.36
C ASN A 138 -6.96 -1.90 -5.19
N CYS A 139 -7.22 -2.52 -4.03
CA CYS A 139 -6.39 -2.37 -2.84
C CYS A 139 -5.52 -3.60 -2.61
N SER A 140 -4.19 -3.44 -2.46
CA SER A 140 -3.32 -4.56 -2.10
C SER A 140 -3.63 -5.10 -0.69
N GLU A 141 -3.26 -6.34 -0.43
CA GLU A 141 -3.44 -6.92 0.91
C GLU A 141 -2.65 -6.15 1.97
N GLU A 142 -1.44 -5.69 1.66
CA GLU A 142 -0.62 -4.91 2.57
C GLU A 142 -1.28 -3.58 2.95
N MET A 143 -1.82 -2.86 1.96
CA MET A 143 -2.51 -1.60 2.18
C MET A 143 -3.79 -1.82 3.02
N TYR A 144 -4.54 -2.89 2.75
CA TYR A 144 -5.73 -3.21 3.53
C TYR A 144 -5.41 -3.67 4.96
N ASN A 145 -4.34 -4.45 5.14
CA ASN A 145 -3.85 -4.85 6.47
C ASN A 145 -3.42 -3.64 7.30
N LEU A 146 -2.89 -2.59 6.66
CA LEU A 146 -2.63 -1.30 7.30
C LEU A 146 -3.93 -0.61 7.73
N MET A 147 -4.96 -0.57 6.89
CA MET A 147 -6.29 -0.03 7.26
C MET A 147 -6.87 -0.77 8.46
N LEU A 148 -6.86 -2.11 8.46
CA LEU A 148 -7.38 -2.93 9.56
C LEU A 148 -6.65 -2.69 10.89
N ARG A 149 -5.34 -2.43 10.85
CA ARG A 149 -4.57 -2.06 12.05
C ARG A 149 -4.90 -0.66 12.53
N CYS A 150 -5.16 0.28 11.63
CA CYS A 150 -5.65 1.62 12.00
C CYS A 150 -7.03 1.54 12.68
N TRP A 151 -7.85 0.54 12.36
CA TRP A 151 -9.18 0.35 12.93
C TRP A 151 -9.25 -0.67 14.07
N LYS A 152 -8.14 -0.96 14.76
CA LYS A 152 -8.19 -1.75 15.99
C LYS A 152 -9.07 -1.06 17.04
N GLN A 153 -9.82 -1.85 17.78
CA GLN A 153 -10.73 -1.36 18.81
C GLN A 153 -9.94 -0.64 19.91
N GLU A 154 -8.93 -1.31 20.46
CA GLU A 154 -8.04 -0.74 21.46
C GLU A 154 -7.10 0.30 20.81
N PRO A 155 -7.13 1.57 21.23
CA PRO A 155 -6.32 2.62 20.62
C PRO A 155 -4.80 2.38 20.70
N ASP A 156 -4.31 1.75 21.76
CA ASP A 156 -2.89 1.39 21.96
C ASP A 156 -2.39 0.30 21.00
N LYS A 157 -3.30 -0.44 20.35
CA LYS A 157 -2.97 -1.46 19.33
C LYS A 157 -2.88 -0.90 17.92
N ARG A 158 -3.24 0.37 17.73
CA ARG A 158 -3.14 1.06 16.44
C ARG A 158 -1.69 1.54 16.23
N PRO A 159 -1.17 1.50 15.00
CA PRO A 159 0.18 1.98 14.72
C PRO A 159 0.28 3.49 14.90
N THR A 160 1.45 3.97 15.26
CA THR A 160 1.78 5.40 15.26
C THR A 160 1.97 5.91 13.83
N PHE A 161 1.81 7.22 13.59
CA PHE A 161 2.08 7.82 12.28
C PHE A 161 3.52 7.62 11.78
N ALA A 162 4.49 7.47 12.69
CA ALA A 162 5.87 7.14 12.34
C ALA A 162 5.97 5.70 11.76
N GLU A 163 5.31 4.73 12.39
CA GLU A 163 5.25 3.35 11.89
C GLU A 163 4.51 3.25 10.56
N ILE A 164 3.38 3.94 10.43
CA ILE A 164 2.59 4.04 9.19
C ILE A 164 3.46 4.58 8.05
N SER A 165 4.18 5.70 8.28
CA SER A 165 5.02 6.33 7.26
C SER A 165 6.12 5.38 6.78
N LYS A 166 6.78 4.66 7.70
CA LYS A 166 7.82 3.68 7.38
C LYS A 166 7.26 2.51 6.57
N GLU A 167 6.03 2.11 6.83
CA GLU A 167 5.41 1.01 6.10
C GLU A 167 4.98 1.41 4.69
N LEU A 168 4.38 2.58 4.53
CA LEU A 168 4.03 3.13 3.22
C LEU A 168 5.27 3.34 2.35
N GLU A 169 6.39 3.79 2.94
CA GLU A 169 7.67 3.90 2.24
C GLU A 169 8.16 2.55 1.70
N LYS A 170 8.02 1.46 2.47
CA LYS A 170 8.34 0.11 1.98
C LYS A 170 7.44 -0.33 0.83
N MET A 171 6.16 0.03 0.85
CA MET A 171 5.24 -0.27 -0.26
C MET A 171 5.65 0.47 -1.54
N MET A 172 6.15 1.71 -1.42
CA MET A 172 6.66 2.48 -2.57
C MET A 172 7.89 1.84 -3.21
N VAL A 173 8.85 1.35 -2.40
CA VAL A 173 10.07 0.70 -2.91
C VAL A 173 9.71 -0.57 -3.68
N LYS A 174 8.90 -1.46 -3.09
CA LYS A 174 8.46 -2.70 -3.75
C LYS A 174 7.76 -2.44 -5.09
N SER A 175 6.92 -1.39 -5.15
CA SER A 175 6.22 -1.05 -6.39
C SER A 175 7.18 -0.66 -7.53
N ARG A 176 8.37 -0.15 -7.22
CA ARG A 176 9.41 0.16 -8.23
C ARG A 176 10.14 -1.11 -8.69
N ASP A 177 10.49 -1.99 -7.76
CA ASP A 177 11.21 -3.23 -8.06
C ASP A 177 10.40 -4.15 -9.01
N TYR A 178 9.07 -4.22 -8.85
CA TYR A 178 8.20 -4.99 -9.75
C TYR A 178 8.13 -4.41 -11.17
N LEU A 179 8.22 -3.08 -11.32
CA LEU A 179 8.20 -2.44 -12.64
C LEU A 179 9.53 -2.64 -13.38
N ASP A 180 10.65 -2.63 -12.67
CA ASP A 180 11.99 -2.80 -13.26
C ASP A 180 12.24 -4.25 -13.75
N LEU A 181 11.68 -5.25 -13.08
CA LEU A 181 11.73 -6.66 -13.51
C LEU A 181 10.83 -6.94 -14.73
N ALA A 182 9.69 -6.26 -14.85
CA ALA A 182 8.82 -6.40 -16.02
C ALA A 182 9.39 -5.74 -17.29
N ALA A 183 10.20 -4.69 -17.12
CA ALA A 183 10.84 -3.97 -18.23
C ALA A 183 12.03 -4.72 -18.87
N SER A 184 12.44 -5.86 -18.31
CA SER A 184 13.64 -6.61 -18.72
C SER A 184 13.34 -7.99 -19.35
N THR A 185 12.23 -8.12 -20.09
CA THR A 185 12.03 -9.25 -21.01
C THR A 185 11.90 -8.77 -22.46
N PRO A 186 12.97 -8.81 -23.27
CA PRO A 186 12.81 -8.98 -24.70
C PRO A 186 12.13 -10.35 -24.94
N SER A 187 11.10 -10.39 -25.78
CA SER A 187 10.46 -11.63 -26.19
C SER A 187 11.47 -12.51 -26.91
N ASP A 188 11.97 -13.54 -26.24
CA ASP A 188 12.72 -14.62 -26.89
C ASP A 188 11.71 -15.60 -27.50
N SER A 189 11.04 -15.14 -28.55
CA SER A 189 9.94 -15.84 -29.21
C SER A 189 10.25 -16.23 -30.66
N LEU A 190 11.53 -16.40 -31.05
CA LEU A 190 11.89 -16.71 -32.44
C LEU A 190 13.04 -17.69 -32.66
N LEU A 191 13.39 -18.58 -31.73
CA LEU A 191 14.48 -19.55 -31.98
C LEU A 191 14.18 -20.99 -31.59
N TYR A 192 13.00 -21.53 -31.93
CA TYR A 192 12.84 -22.97 -32.13
C TYR A 192 11.78 -23.23 -33.21
N ASP A 193 12.22 -23.19 -34.47
CA ASP A 193 11.51 -23.83 -35.58
C ASP A 193 11.92 -25.31 -35.58
N ASP A 194 10.96 -26.17 -35.26
CA ASP A 194 11.10 -27.63 -35.24
C ASP A 194 10.93 -28.16 -36.66
N GLY A 195 12.01 -28.73 -37.20
CA GLY A 195 11.95 -29.46 -38.46
C GLY A 195 13.33 -29.71 -39.04
N LEU A 196 13.96 -30.83 -38.68
CA LEU A 196 14.51 -31.82 -39.61
C LEU A 196 15.22 -32.95 -38.85
N SER A 197 14.87 -34.17 -39.25
CA SER A 197 15.33 -35.47 -38.80
C SER A 197 16.85 -35.66 -38.85
N GLU A 198 17.45 -36.14 -37.75
CA GLU A 198 18.82 -36.64 -37.70
C GLU A 198 18.93 -38.02 -38.36
N GLU A 199 19.46 -38.09 -39.58
CA GLU A 199 20.19 -39.27 -40.06
C GLU A 199 21.70 -38.98 -39.95
N GLU A 200 22.36 -39.57 -38.95
CA GLU A 200 23.81 -39.54 -38.82
C GLU A 200 24.46 -40.45 -39.88
N THR A 201 25.09 -39.86 -40.90
CA THR A 201 26.01 -40.60 -41.80
C THR A 201 27.44 -40.57 -41.24
N PRO A 202 28.12 -41.71 -40.99
CA PRO A 202 29.46 -41.73 -40.43
C PRO A 202 30.54 -41.36 -41.45
N LEU A 203 31.59 -40.66 -41.01
CA LEU A 203 32.79 -40.34 -41.78
C LEU A 203 33.59 -41.61 -42.10
N VAL A 204 33.91 -41.84 -43.37
CA VAL A 204 34.72 -42.97 -43.84
C VAL A 204 35.90 -42.46 -44.69
N ASP A 205 37.08 -43.06 -44.48
CA ASP A 205 38.28 -42.93 -45.30
C ASP A 205 38.08 -43.65 -46.66
N CYS A 206 38.78 -43.19 -47.71
CA CYS A 206 38.68 -43.65 -49.09
C CYS A 206 38.93 -45.15 -49.36
N ASN A 207 39.24 -45.97 -48.36
CA ASN A 207 39.32 -47.44 -48.46
C ASN A 207 38.32 -48.23 -47.57
N ASN A 208 37.32 -47.57 -46.99
CA ASN A 208 36.08 -48.18 -46.48
C ASN A 208 36.25 -49.29 -45.41
N ALA A 209 37.12 -49.08 -44.40
CA ALA A 209 37.23 -49.95 -43.21
C ALA A 209 36.87 -49.20 -41.90
N PRO A 210 36.05 -49.77 -40.98
CA PRO A 210 35.60 -49.05 -39.78
C PRO A 210 36.64 -49.01 -38.63
N LEU A 211 36.84 -47.86 -38.01
CA LEU A 211 37.66 -47.69 -36.79
C LEU A 211 36.85 -48.03 -35.52
N PRO A 212 37.40 -48.77 -34.53
CA PRO A 212 36.63 -49.19 -33.35
C PRO A 212 36.31 -48.05 -32.38
N ARG A 213 35.08 -48.08 -31.85
CA ARG A 213 34.47 -47.11 -30.92
C ARG A 213 34.67 -47.51 -29.45
N THR A 214 35.81 -47.22 -28.83
CA THR A 214 35.93 -47.06 -27.36
C THR A 214 37.26 -46.40 -26.98
N LEU A 215 37.21 -45.41 -26.08
CA LEU A 215 38.38 -44.78 -25.46
C LEU A 215 38.74 -45.48 -24.11
N PRO A 216 40.02 -45.57 -23.71
CA PRO A 216 40.44 -46.32 -22.52
C PRO A 216 40.08 -45.64 -21.18
N SER A 217 39.81 -46.47 -20.17
CA SER A 217 39.20 -46.16 -18.87
C SER A 217 40.13 -45.59 -17.77
N THR A 218 41.06 -44.69 -18.08
CA THR A 218 42.05 -44.23 -17.05
C THR A 218 42.39 -42.73 -17.08
N TRP A 219 41.44 -41.84 -17.33
CA TRP A 219 41.71 -40.38 -17.38
C TRP A 219 40.96 -39.54 -16.33
N ILE A 220 40.38 -40.15 -15.30
CA ILE A 220 39.86 -39.43 -14.13
C ILE A 220 40.51 -40.01 -12.87
N GLU A 221 41.68 -39.49 -12.52
CA GLU A 221 42.18 -39.46 -11.14
C GLU A 221 43.45 -38.59 -11.13
N ASN A 222 43.31 -37.32 -10.76
CA ASN A 222 44.31 -36.55 -9.99
C ASN A 222 43.85 -35.11 -9.73
N LYS A 223 43.24 -34.92 -8.55
CA LYS A 223 43.45 -33.82 -7.59
C LYS A 223 42.17 -33.46 -6.83
N LEU A 224 41.79 -34.33 -5.89
CA LEU A 224 41.18 -33.91 -4.63
C LEU A 224 41.74 -34.81 -3.52
N TYR A 225 42.79 -34.36 -2.85
CA TYR A 225 43.01 -34.67 -1.44
C TYR A 225 43.32 -33.36 -0.71
N GLY A 226 42.42 -33.05 0.22
CA GLY A 226 42.24 -31.78 0.91
C GLY A 226 40.76 -31.64 1.23
#